data_AF-A0A849DSW9-F1
#
_entry.id   AF-A0A849DSW9-F1
#
_cell.length_a   1.000
_cell.length_b   1.000
_cell.length_c   1.000
_cell.angle_alpha   90.00
_cell.angle_beta   90.00
_cell.angle_gamma   90.00
#
_symmetry.space_group_name_H-M   'P 1'
#
loop_
_entity.id
_entity.type
_entity.pdbx_description
1 polymer ?
#
loop_
_entity_poly.entity_id
_entity_poly.type
_entity_poly.pdbx_seq_one_letter_code
_entity_poly.pdbx_strand_id
1 'polypeptide(L)'
;MRLRTDDDIYRARLVYLGPPGYTLPIQLSYAHYGVFILLVPVFVLIHGLITLGIYSEFRFEVFPAWEIALAMVTTSLIFRYVDPDRPARMVVRTALTDWRHTREPRTEQRDPRLVAAQVRIREELI
;
A
#
# COMPACT_ATOMS: atom_id res chain seq x y z
N MET A 1 32.86 6.81 17.26
CA MET A 1 31.78 6.07 16.55
C MET A 1 30.46 6.74 16.91
N ARG A 2 29.71 7.26 15.94
CA ARG A 2 28.36 7.82 16.22
C ARG A 2 27.42 6.64 16.40
N LEU A 3 26.82 6.50 17.59
CA LEU A 3 25.73 5.57 17.81
C LEU A 3 24.58 5.98 16.88
N ARG A 4 24.28 5.14 15.89
CA ARG A 4 23.06 5.27 15.09
C ARG A 4 21.93 4.86 16.03
N THR A 5 21.15 5.85 16.45
CA THR A 5 19.99 5.60 17.30
C THR A 5 18.91 4.99 16.42
N ASP A 6 18.33 3.86 16.83
CA ASP A 6 17.25 3.15 16.11
C ASP A 6 15.90 3.89 16.17
N ASP A 7 15.91 5.17 16.56
CA ASP A 7 14.75 6.05 16.62
C ASP A 7 13.99 6.10 15.28
N ASP A 8 14.69 5.99 14.15
CA ASP A 8 14.08 5.99 12.82
C ASP A 8 13.14 4.78 12.62
N ILE A 9 13.45 3.62 13.23
CA ILE A 9 12.62 2.41 13.18
C ILE A 9 11.38 2.59 14.05
N TYR A 10 11.54 3.14 15.26
CA TYR A 10 10.41 3.39 16.17
C TYR A 10 9.49 4.53 15.71
N ARG A 11 10.03 5.50 14.96
CA ARG A 11 9.27 6.63 14.39
C ARG A 11 8.47 6.23 13.13
N ALA A 12 8.72 5.06 12.56
CA ALA A 12 8.08 4.66 11.31
C ALA A 12 6.56 4.38 11.45
N ARG A 13 6.07 4.13 12.67
CA ARG A 13 4.64 3.96 12.96
C ARG A 13 4.20 4.89 14.09
N LEU A 14 4.39 6.20 13.91
CA LEU A 14 3.89 7.22 14.85
C LEU A 14 2.38 7.04 15.07
N VAL A 15 2.02 6.56 16.25
CA VAL A 15 0.63 6.43 16.71
C VAL A 15 0.12 7.81 17.11
N TYR A 16 -1.06 8.19 16.63
CA TYR A 16 -1.73 9.40 17.08
C TYR A 16 -2.57 9.06 18.31
N LEU A 17 -2.22 9.67 19.44
CA LEU A 17 -2.89 9.43 20.73
C LEU A 17 -4.13 10.31 20.93
N GLY A 18 -4.36 11.28 20.04
CA GLY A 18 -5.38 12.30 20.19
C GLY A 18 -4.80 13.65 20.60
N PRO A 19 -5.64 14.69 20.66
CA PRO A 19 -5.22 16.01 21.09
C PRO A 19 -4.85 16.02 22.58
N PRO A 20 -4.04 17.00 23.04
CA PRO A 20 -3.64 17.08 24.44
C PRO A 20 -4.85 17.07 25.39
N GLY A 21 -4.82 16.18 26.39
CA GLY A 21 -5.92 16.02 27.35
C GLY A 21 -7.05 15.08 26.91
N TYR A 22 -6.98 14.52 25.70
CA TYR A 22 -7.97 13.56 25.21
C TYR A 22 -7.30 12.34 24.56
N THR A 23 -7.67 11.15 25.03
CA THR A 23 -7.32 9.90 24.37
C THR A 23 -8.47 9.48 23.47
N LEU A 24 -8.21 9.27 22.18
CA LEU A 24 -9.20 8.72 21.27
C LEU A 24 -9.53 7.27 21.67
N PRO A 25 -10.79 6.81 21.48
CA PRO A 25 -11.18 5.43 21.79
C PRO A 25 -10.49 4.39 20.89
N ILE A 26 -9.93 4.82 19.77
CA ILE A 26 -9.21 3.98 18.81
C ILE A 26 -7.83 4.60 18.61
N GLN A 27 -6.80 3.78 18.75
CA GLN A 27 -5.41 4.18 18.54
C GLN A 27 -4.97 3.76 17.12
N LEU A 28 -4.83 4.73 16.23
CA LEU A 28 -4.36 4.52 14.87
C LEU A 28 -3.11 5.37 14.60
N SER A 29 -2.29 4.96 13.62
CA SER A 29 -1.15 5.78 13.22
C SER A 29 -1.60 7.02 12.46
N TYR A 30 -0.75 8.06 12.45
CA TYR A 30 -1.01 9.26 11.64
C TYR A 30 -1.25 8.91 10.17
N ALA A 31 -0.56 7.89 9.65
CA ALA A 31 -0.75 7.42 8.29
C ALA A 31 -2.17 6.85 8.07
N HIS A 32 -2.71 6.09 9.03
CA HIS A 32 -4.08 5.57 8.93
C HIS A 32 -5.10 6.71 8.91
N TYR A 33 -4.98 7.67 9.83
CA TYR A 33 -5.86 8.85 9.84
C TYR A 33 -5.74 9.67 8.56
N GLY A 34 -4.51 9.92 8.10
CA GLY A 34 -4.26 10.68 6.88
C GLY A 34 -4.86 10.03 5.64
N VAL A 35 -4.67 8.72 5.46
CA VAL A 35 -5.25 7.97 4.33
C VAL A 35 -6.77 7.95 4.41
N PHE A 36 -7.33 7.72 5.60
CA PHE A 36 -8.79 7.73 5.79
C PHE A 36 -9.40 9.09 5.45
N ILE A 37 -8.86 10.18 6.03
CA ILE A 37 -9.31 11.56 5.77
C ILE A 37 -9.17 11.92 4.29
N LEU A 38 -8.16 11.41 3.59
CA LEU A 38 -7.98 11.61 2.15
C LEU A 38 -8.99 10.82 1.32
N LEU A 39 -9.30 9.57 1.70
CA LEU A 39 -10.15 8.70 0.90
C LEU A 39 -11.63 9.09 0.95
N VAL A 40 -12.13 9.62 2.07
CA VAL A 40 -13.53 10.07 2.19
C VAL A 40 -13.89 11.08 1.07
N PRO A 41 -13.20 12.23 0.91
CA PRO A 41 -13.53 13.18 -0.16
C PRO A 41 -13.26 12.60 -1.55
N VAL A 42 -12.30 11.68 -1.71
CA VAL A 42 -12.07 10.99 -2.99
C VAL A 42 -13.28 10.13 -3.38
N PHE A 43 -13.85 9.36 -2.44
CA PHE A 43 -15.05 8.56 -2.71
C PHE A 43 -16.29 9.43 -2.94
N VAL A 44 -16.46 10.52 -2.19
CA VAL A 44 -17.53 11.49 -2.43
C VAL A 44 -17.40 12.12 -3.83
N LEU A 45 -16.17 12.45 -4.24
CA LEU A 45 -15.92 13.00 -5.58
C LEU A 45 -16.21 11.97 -6.68
N ILE A 46 -15.74 10.72 -6.53
CA ILE A 46 -16.00 9.64 -7.48
C ILE A 46 -17.51 9.40 -7.60
N HIS A 47 -18.21 9.33 -6.47
CA HIS A 47 -19.66 9.23 -6.44
C HIS A 47 -20.31 10.37 -7.21
N GLY A 48 -19.92 11.62 -6.91
CA GLY A 48 -20.43 12.79 -7.61
C GLY A 48 -20.21 12.74 -9.12
N LEU A 49 -19.03 12.33 -9.58
CA LEU A 49 -18.71 12.18 -11.01
C LEU A 49 -19.57 11.10 -11.68
N ILE A 50 -19.79 9.96 -11.03
CA ILE A 50 -20.63 8.88 -11.54
C ILE A 50 -22.10 9.35 -11.61
N THR A 51 -22.59 9.99 -10.57
CA THR A 51 -23.99 10.45 -10.49
C THR A 51 -24.24 11.58 -11.50
N LEU A 52 -23.39 12.61 -11.57
CA LEU A 52 -23.49 13.69 -12.57
C LEU A 52 -23.48 13.18 -14.02
N GLY A 53 -22.79 12.08 -14.29
CA GLY A 53 -22.71 11.48 -15.62
C GLY A 53 -23.92 10.64 -16.04
N ILE A 54 -24.74 10.16 -15.09
CA ILE A 54 -25.78 9.15 -15.37
C ILE A 54 -27.19 9.62 -14.93
N TYR A 55 -27.32 10.33 -13.81
CA TYR A 55 -28.60 10.73 -13.24
C TYR A 55 -28.45 12.17 -12.71
N SER A 56 -29.11 13.14 -13.35
CA SER A 56 -28.95 14.59 -13.09
C SER A 56 -29.36 15.09 -11.69
N GLU A 57 -29.48 14.21 -10.70
CA GLU A 57 -29.85 14.51 -9.32
C GLU A 57 -28.71 14.17 -8.36
N PHE A 58 -27.63 14.96 -8.39
CA PHE A 58 -26.64 14.88 -7.31
C PHE A 58 -27.22 15.52 -6.06
N ARG A 59 -27.77 14.69 -5.17
CA ARG A 59 -28.24 15.10 -3.84
C ARG A 59 -27.09 14.94 -2.86
N PHE A 60 -26.64 16.05 -2.29
CA PHE A 60 -25.62 16.04 -1.25
C PHE A 60 -26.24 15.42 0.02
N GLU A 61 -25.84 14.20 0.36
CA GLU A 61 -26.23 13.58 1.62
C GLU A 61 -25.47 14.26 2.77
N VAL A 62 -26.20 14.60 3.85
CA VAL A 62 -25.61 15.23 5.04
C VAL A 62 -24.62 14.29 5.73
N PHE A 63 -24.78 12.97 5.54
CA PHE A 63 -23.92 11.95 6.12
C PHE A 63 -23.58 10.88 5.06
N PRO A 64 -22.41 10.98 4.39
CA PRO A 64 -21.98 10.07 3.33
C PRO A 64 -21.52 8.73 3.92
N ALA A 65 -22.48 7.94 4.41
CA ALA A 65 -22.21 6.75 5.22
C ALA A 65 -21.44 5.67 4.43
N TRP A 66 -21.77 5.49 3.16
CA TRP A 66 -21.18 4.44 2.35
C TRP A 66 -19.78 4.82 1.87
N GLU A 67 -19.52 6.10 1.58
CA GLU A 67 -18.18 6.61 1.26
C GLU A 67 -17.25 6.50 2.46
N ILE A 68 -17.76 6.77 3.66
CA ILE A 68 -17.04 6.54 4.92
C ILE A 68 -16.72 5.05 5.09
N ALA A 69 -17.69 4.16 4.87
CA ALA A 69 -17.48 2.73 4.96
C ALA A 69 -16.44 2.23 3.95
N LEU A 70 -16.51 2.70 2.69
CA LEU A 70 -15.50 2.39 1.67
C LEU A 70 -14.12 2.92 2.06
N ALA A 71 -14.02 4.17 2.53
CA ALA A 71 -12.76 4.73 3.01
C ALA A 71 -12.15 3.89 4.12
N MET A 72 -12.97 3.40 5.06
CA MET A 72 -12.51 2.54 6.15
C MET A 72 -12.00 1.18 5.64
N VAL A 73 -12.75 0.50 4.77
CA VAL A 73 -12.37 -0.79 4.18
C VAL A 73 -11.12 -0.64 3.31
N THR A 74 -11.07 0.35 2.44
CA THR A 74 -9.94 0.60 1.55
C THR A 74 -8.69 0.98 2.33
N THR A 75 -8.80 1.80 3.39
CA THR A 75 -7.67 2.10 4.28
C THR A 75 -7.13 0.80 4.91
N SER A 76 -8.02 -0.04 5.45
CA SER A 76 -7.64 -1.34 6.01
C SER A 76 -6.91 -2.23 4.99
N LEU A 77 -7.39 -2.27 3.75
CA LEU A 77 -6.75 -3.03 2.68
C LEU A 77 -5.37 -2.47 2.30
N ILE A 78 -5.22 -1.15 2.18
CA ILE A 78 -3.94 -0.51 1.84
C ILE A 78 -2.87 -0.89 2.87
N PHE A 79 -3.18 -0.77 4.16
CA PHE A 79 -2.24 -1.06 5.24
C PHE A 79 -2.00 -2.56 5.48
N ARG A 80 -2.65 -3.48 4.75
CA ARG A 80 -2.22 -4.89 4.68
C ARG A 80 -0.99 -5.09 3.81
N TYR A 81 -0.74 -4.18 2.88
CA TYR A 81 0.36 -4.26 1.92
C TYR A 81 1.42 -3.18 2.15
N VAL A 82 1.03 -2.06 2.75
CA VAL A 82 1.91 -0.93 3.04
C VAL A 82 2.32 -0.96 4.51
N ASP A 83 3.62 -1.17 4.71
CA ASP A 83 4.26 -1.15 6.01
C ASP A 83 5.50 -0.25 5.97
N PRO A 84 6.05 0.15 7.14
CA PRO A 84 7.34 0.82 7.23
C PRO A 84 8.46 0.20 6.38
N ASP A 85 8.55 -1.13 6.38
CA ASP A 85 9.55 -1.89 5.61
C ASP A 85 9.19 -2.00 4.11
N ARG A 86 7.93 -1.75 3.78
CA ARG A 86 7.35 -1.88 2.44
C ARG A 86 6.56 -0.61 2.10
N PRO A 87 7.26 0.51 1.84
CA PRO A 87 6.60 1.79 1.63
C PRO A 87 5.71 1.73 0.39
N ALA A 88 4.61 2.49 0.41
CA ALA A 88 3.59 2.47 -0.64
C ALA A 88 4.16 2.65 -2.05
N ARG A 89 5.19 3.50 -2.20
CA ARG A 89 5.87 3.72 -3.47
C ARG A 89 6.49 2.44 -4.05
N MET A 90 7.10 1.60 -3.20
CA MET A 90 7.66 0.32 -3.62
C MET A 90 6.54 -0.65 -4.03
N VAL A 91 5.48 -0.75 -3.22
CA VAL A 91 4.32 -1.62 -3.53
C VAL A 91 3.71 -1.25 -4.87
N VAL A 92 3.45 0.04 -5.11
CA VAL A 92 2.88 0.54 -6.38
C VAL A 92 3.84 0.30 -7.54
N ARG A 93 5.15 0.56 -7.35
CA ARG A 93 6.15 0.31 -8.40
C ARG A 93 6.19 -1.17 -8.77
N THR A 94 6.25 -2.06 -7.79
CA THR A 94 6.26 -3.51 -8.01
C THR A 94 4.99 -3.95 -8.73
N ALA A 95 3.81 -3.50 -8.29
CA ALA A 95 2.55 -3.82 -8.95
C ALA A 95 2.50 -3.31 -10.40
N LEU A 96 3.01 -2.10 -10.67
CA LEU A 96 3.07 -1.53 -12.02
C LEU A 96 4.08 -2.27 -12.91
N THR A 97 5.24 -2.63 -12.36
CA THR A 97 6.25 -3.44 -13.05
C THR A 97 5.66 -4.81 -13.37
N ASP A 98 5.05 -5.48 -12.39
CA ASP A 98 4.42 -6.79 -12.58
C ASP A 98 3.33 -6.74 -13.66
N TRP A 99 2.43 -5.74 -13.60
CA TRP A 99 1.39 -5.53 -14.61
C TRP A 99 1.96 -5.26 -16.02
N ARG A 100 3.07 -4.52 -16.13
CA ARG A 100 3.72 -4.25 -17.42
C ARG A 100 4.50 -5.46 -17.95
N HIS A 101 5.16 -6.23 -17.07
CA HIS A 101 5.99 -7.37 -17.42
C HIS A 101 5.24 -8.71 -17.50
N THR A 102 3.94 -8.76 -17.18
CA THR A 102 3.11 -9.96 -17.40
C THR A 102 3.01 -10.38 -18.88
N ARG A 103 3.53 -9.56 -19.81
CA ARG A 103 3.54 -9.83 -21.26
C ARG A 103 4.81 -10.51 -21.75
N GLU A 104 5.81 -10.76 -20.91
CA GLU A 104 6.95 -11.59 -21.31
C GLU A 104 6.50 -13.07 -21.32
N PRO A 105 6.76 -13.82 -22.40
CA PRO A 105 6.33 -15.21 -22.50
C PRO A 105 6.93 -16.02 -21.34
N ARG A 106 6.08 -16.81 -20.68
CA ARG A 106 6.41 -17.80 -19.62
C ARG A 106 7.42 -18.86 -20.06
N THR A 107 7.89 -18.80 -21.31
CA THR A 107 9.02 -19.60 -21.77
C THR A 107 10.25 -19.11 -21.01
N GLU A 108 10.69 -19.89 -20.04
CA GLU A 108 12.04 -19.79 -19.48
C GLU A 108 13.00 -19.59 -20.66
N GLN A 109 13.46 -18.36 -20.87
CA GLN A 109 14.47 -18.09 -21.89
C GLN A 109 15.76 -18.61 -21.28
N ARG A 110 15.96 -19.93 -21.40
CA ARG A 110 17.24 -20.56 -21.13
C ARG A 110 18.22 -19.86 -22.03
N ASP A 111 19.00 -18.96 -21.45
CA ASP A 111 20.11 -18.36 -22.16
C ASP A 111 21.03 -19.51 -22.57
N PRO A 112 21.10 -19.89 -23.87
CA PRO A 112 21.77 -21.12 -24.29
C PRO A 112 23.28 -21.08 -24.01
N ARG A 113 23.79 -19.93 -23.53
CA ARG A 113 25.19 -19.71 -23.15
C ARG A 113 25.58 -20.39 -21.84
N LEU A 114 24.62 -20.82 -21.02
CA LEU A 114 24.88 -21.57 -19.78
C LEU A 114 24.15 -22.92 -19.78
N VAL A 115 24.30 -23.70 -20.85
CA VAL A 115 24.11 -25.15 -20.74
C VAL A 115 25.35 -25.67 -20.01
N ALA A 116 25.20 -26.02 -18.73
CA ALA A 116 26.22 -26.81 -18.03
C ALA A 116 26.33 -28.17 -18.74
N ALA A 117 27.18 -28.25 -19.77
CA ALA A 117 27.41 -29.48 -20.53
C ALA A 117 27.97 -30.59 -19.64
N GLN A 118 28.57 -30.23 -18.50
CA GLN A 118 29.11 -31.16 -17.54
C GLN A 118 29.03 -30.57 -16.14
N VAL A 119 28.22 -31.20 -15.28
CA VAL A 119 28.24 -30.96 -13.83
C VAL A 119 29.18 -32.01 -13.24
N ARG A 120 30.36 -31.58 -12.77
CA ARG A 120 31.32 -32.46 -12.11
C ARG A 120 31.20 -32.25 -10.60
N ILE A 121 30.50 -33.15 -9.93
CA ILE A 121 30.38 -33.16 -8.48
C ILE A 121 31.71 -33.71 -7.94
N ARG A 122 32.41 -32.92 -7.11
CA ARG A 122 33.53 -33.43 -6.32
C ARG A 122 32.98 -33.95 -5.01
N GLU A 123 33.30 -35.19 -4.67
CA GLU A 123 32.85 -35.83 -3.43
C GLU A 123 33.61 -35.32 -2.19
N GLU A 124 34.70 -34.57 -2.37
CA GLU A 124 35.60 -34.19 -1.28
C GLU A 124 36.04 -32.73 -1.41
N LEU A 125 35.78 -31.94 -0.37
CA LEU A 125 36.37 -30.63 -0.13
C LEU A 125 37.69 -30.87 0.62
N ILE A 126 38.82 -30.76 -0.07
CA ILE A 126 40.13 -30.69 0.57
C ILE A 126 40.27 -29.31 1.24
#